data_AF-A0A1I2RXA8-F1
#
_entry.id   AF-A0A1I2RXA8-F1
#
_cell.length_a   1.000
_cell.length_b   1.000
_cell.length_c   1.000
_cell.angle_alpha   90.00
_cell.angle_beta   90.00
_cell.angle_gamma   90.00
#
_symmetry.space_group_name_H-M   'P 1'
#
loop_
_entity.id
_entity.type
_entity.pdbx_description
1 polymer ?
#
loop_
_entity_poly.entity_id
_entity_poly.type
_entity_poly.pdbx_seq_one_letter_code
_entity_poly.pdbx_strand_id
1 'polypeptide(L)'
;MAEEFINLLKKKFDLNEAEINLMGKTMRRLTREDRKYFFKSMKPKEKIYKEYLSAYYQSLEPEQKTDFIEITVNSLLAKGGEPDIADSMAMGVAGRIPVYNRMREKAENEGLKLNLLANFGGIGTVIMLVGGITAIILYLLAK
;
A
#
# COMPACT_ATOMS: atom_id res chain seq x y z
N MET A 1 9.54 -7.64 -6.06
CA MET A 1 8.90 -6.33 -6.39
C MET A 1 8.94 -5.30 -5.25
N ALA A 2 8.52 -5.57 -4.00
CA ALA A 2 8.87 -4.68 -2.84
C ALA A 2 10.38 -4.64 -2.54
N GLU A 3 11.13 -5.60 -3.09
CA GLU A 3 12.57 -5.78 -2.89
C GLU A 3 13.38 -4.56 -3.31
N GLU A 4 12.90 -3.75 -4.24
CA GLU A 4 13.67 -2.58 -4.69
C GLU A 4 13.81 -1.53 -3.58
N PHE A 5 12.72 -1.20 -2.89
CA PHE A 5 12.75 -0.27 -1.75
C PHE A 5 13.51 -0.86 -0.56
N ILE A 6 13.34 -2.17 -0.32
CA ILE A 6 14.08 -2.88 0.73
C ILE A 6 15.57 -2.87 0.43
N ASN A 7 15.97 -3.04 -0.84
CA ASN A 7 17.38 -2.99 -1.27
C ASN A 7 17.96 -1.57 -1.15
N LEU A 8 17.19 -0.53 -1.46
CA LEU A 8 17.60 0.86 -1.23
C LEU A 8 17.86 1.14 0.25
N LEU A 9 16.97 0.66 1.14
CA LEU A 9 17.13 0.81 2.57
C LEU A 9 18.27 -0.07 3.13
N LYS A 10 18.43 -1.30 2.61
CA LYS A 10 19.53 -2.22 2.98
C LYS A 10 20.88 -1.58 2.71
N LYS A 11 21.08 -1.03 1.51
CA LYS A 11 22.33 -0.36 1.10
C LYS A 11 22.68 0.83 2.00
N LYS A 12 21.68 1.55 2.53
CA LYS A 12 21.89 2.78 3.30
C LYS A 12 22.00 2.56 4.80
N PHE A 13 21.23 1.63 5.36
CA PHE A 13 21.04 1.47 6.81
C PHE A 13 21.57 0.15 7.37
N ASP A 14 22.24 -0.67 6.56
CA ASP A 14 22.78 -1.98 6.94
C ASP A 14 21.74 -2.87 7.63
N LEU A 15 20.58 -2.99 6.97
CA LEU A 15 19.46 -3.77 7.52
C LEU A 15 19.83 -5.24 7.64
N ASN A 16 19.55 -5.83 8.79
CA ASN A 16 19.72 -7.26 8.98
C ASN A 16 18.62 -8.07 8.27
N GLU A 17 18.85 -9.37 8.11
CA GLU A 17 17.91 -10.27 7.40
C GLU A 17 16.52 -10.33 8.06
N ALA A 18 16.43 -10.15 9.38
CA ALA A 18 15.14 -10.10 10.08
C ALA A 18 14.36 -8.82 9.74
N GLU A 19 15.02 -7.66 9.67
CA GLU A 19 14.42 -6.39 9.25
C GLU A 19 13.97 -6.44 7.79
N ILE A 20 14.80 -7.00 6.90
CA ILE A 20 14.49 -7.18 5.46
C ILE A 20 13.24 -8.05 5.29
N ASN A 21 13.21 -9.21 5.94
CA ASN A 21 12.05 -10.11 5.89
C ASN A 21 10.81 -9.42 6.47
N LEU A 22 10.95 -8.70 7.57
CA LEU A 22 9.83 -7.99 8.19
C LEU A 22 9.28 -6.89 7.28
N MET A 23 10.13 -6.15 6.56
CA MET A 23 9.71 -5.11 5.62
C MET A 23 8.83 -5.65 4.49
N GLY A 24 9.11 -6.87 4.01
CA GLY A 24 8.34 -7.53 2.94
C GLY A 24 7.03 -8.20 3.39
N LYS A 25 6.73 -8.22 4.69
CA LYS A 25 5.49 -8.81 5.23
C LYS A 25 4.37 -7.78 5.30
N THR A 26 3.17 -8.20 4.92
CA THR A 26 1.94 -7.43 5.21
C THR A 26 1.65 -7.46 6.72
N MET A 27 0.99 -6.40 7.23
CA MET A 27 0.62 -6.30 8.65
C MET A 27 -0.21 -7.52 9.14
N ARG A 28 -0.99 -8.13 8.24
CA ARG A 28 -1.77 -9.35 8.52
C ARG A 28 -0.91 -10.58 8.77
N ARG A 29 0.24 -10.68 8.10
CA ARG A 29 1.17 -11.82 8.19
C ARG A 29 2.18 -11.68 9.34
N LEU A 30 2.17 -10.58 10.07
CA LEU A 30 3.06 -10.39 11.22
C LEU A 30 2.61 -11.23 12.42
N THR A 31 3.50 -12.09 12.88
CA THR A 31 3.36 -12.80 14.16
C THR A 31 3.43 -11.83 15.35
N ARG A 32 3.11 -12.31 16.56
CA ARG A 32 3.24 -11.49 17.77
C ARG A 32 4.67 -11.02 18.00
N GLU A 33 5.65 -11.87 17.71
CA GLU A 33 7.08 -11.56 17.84
C GLU A 33 7.51 -10.54 16.78
N ASP A 34 7.10 -10.73 15.53
CA ASP A 34 7.32 -9.78 14.43
C ASP A 34 6.80 -8.39 14.81
N ARG A 35 5.57 -8.30 15.35
CA ARG A 35 4.97 -7.02 15.77
C ARG A 35 5.77 -6.39 16.91
N LYS A 36 6.13 -7.17 17.92
CA LYS A 36 6.93 -6.67 19.05
C LYS A 36 8.27 -6.11 18.56
N TYR A 37 8.95 -6.82 17.67
CA TYR A 37 10.21 -6.37 17.08
C TYR A 37 10.01 -5.13 16.20
N PHE A 38 8.98 -5.12 15.35
CA PHE A 38 8.64 -3.98 14.50
C PHE A 38 8.45 -2.71 15.32
N PHE A 39 7.59 -2.72 16.34
CA PHE A 39 7.31 -1.54 17.15
C PHE A 39 8.49 -1.10 18.02
N LYS A 40 9.33 -2.05 18.47
CA LYS A 40 10.49 -1.74 19.30
C LYS A 40 11.68 -1.20 18.50
N SER A 41 11.96 -1.79 17.34
CA SER A 41 13.24 -1.61 16.63
C SER A 41 13.09 -0.83 15.32
N MET A 42 12.04 -1.10 14.54
CA MET A 42 11.89 -0.54 13.20
C MET A 42 11.02 0.72 13.18
N LYS A 43 9.91 0.73 13.93
CA LYS A 43 8.98 1.85 14.01
C LYS A 43 9.66 3.17 14.42
N PRO A 44 10.59 3.22 15.39
CA PRO A 44 11.29 4.44 15.73
C PRO A 44 12.17 4.98 14.58
N LYS A 45 12.70 4.08 13.74
CA LYS A 45 13.54 4.42 12.58
C LYS A 45 12.73 4.75 11.33
N GLU A 46 11.41 4.49 11.32
CA GLU A 46 10.54 4.68 10.14
C GLU A 46 10.60 6.12 9.61
N LYS A 47 10.70 7.12 10.49
CA LYS A 47 10.86 8.52 10.09
C LYS A 47 12.10 8.72 9.21
N ILE A 48 13.24 8.19 9.64
CA ILE A 48 14.52 8.29 8.93
C ILE A 48 14.45 7.56 7.59
N TYR A 49 13.81 6.38 7.56
CA TYR A 49 13.62 5.62 6.31
C TYR A 49 12.78 6.41 5.31
N LYS A 50 11.68 7.02 5.77
CA LYS A 50 10.83 7.86 4.91
C LYS A 50 11.54 9.12 4.44
N GLU A 51 12.33 9.77 5.28
CA GLU A 51 13.12 10.94 4.89
C GLU A 51 14.13 10.57 3.80
N TYR A 52 14.81 9.43 3.93
CA TYR A 52 15.71 8.93 2.90
C TYR A 52 14.98 8.61 1.60
N LEU A 53 13.88 7.87 1.66
CA LEU A 53 13.07 7.55 0.48
C LEU A 53 12.46 8.82 -0.15
N SER A 54 12.11 9.82 0.66
CA SER A 54 11.61 11.11 0.19
C SER A 54 12.68 11.89 -0.55
N ALA A 55 13.91 11.96 -0.01
CA ALA A 55 15.03 12.60 -0.70
C ALA A 55 15.34 11.88 -2.02
N TYR A 56 15.36 10.55 -2.00
CA TYR A 56 15.51 9.73 -3.21
C TYR A 56 14.41 10.05 -4.23
N TYR A 57 13.14 9.99 -3.83
CA TYR A 57 12.01 10.28 -4.71
C TYR A 57 12.05 11.70 -5.26
N GLN A 58 12.42 12.70 -4.47
CA GLN A 58 12.54 14.09 -4.93
C GLN A 58 13.63 14.26 -5.99
N SER A 59 14.72 13.49 -5.89
CA SER A 59 15.82 13.50 -6.85
C SER A 59 15.51 12.80 -8.18
N LEU A 60 14.39 12.07 -8.27
CA LEU A 60 13.98 11.37 -9.49
C LEU A 60 13.35 12.33 -10.52
N GLU A 61 13.61 12.06 -11.79
CA GLU A 61 12.92 12.67 -12.92
C GLU A 61 11.43 12.24 -12.97
N PRO A 62 10.55 12.98 -13.66
CA PRO A 62 9.12 12.66 -13.71
C PRO A 62 8.80 11.23 -14.17
N GLU A 63 9.54 10.70 -15.14
CA GLU A 63 9.38 9.31 -15.63
C GLU A 63 9.73 8.31 -14.53
N GLN A 64 10.85 8.51 -13.84
CA GLN A 64 11.31 7.66 -12.75
C GLN A 64 10.39 7.73 -11.51
N LYS A 65 9.76 8.88 -11.26
CA LYS A 65 8.71 9.00 -10.24
C LYS A 65 7.48 8.16 -10.59
N THR A 66 7.15 8.07 -11.88
CA THR A 66 6.09 7.21 -12.37
C THR A 66 6.46 5.74 -12.18
N ASP A 67 7.71 5.37 -12.50
CA ASP A 67 8.23 4.02 -12.25
C ASP A 67 8.18 3.64 -10.77
N PHE A 68 8.54 4.57 -9.87
CA PHE A 68 8.42 4.37 -8.43
C PHE A 68 6.99 4.00 -8.01
N ILE A 69 6.00 4.69 -8.58
CA ILE A 69 4.59 4.38 -8.34
C ILE A 69 4.24 3.01 -8.92
N GLU A 70 4.65 2.70 -10.15
CA GLU A 70 4.40 1.41 -10.80
C GLU A 70 4.99 0.24 -10.01
N ILE A 71 6.23 0.35 -9.51
CA ILE A 71 6.88 -0.65 -8.67
C ILE A 71 6.05 -0.90 -7.41
N THR A 72 5.59 0.18 -6.75
CA THR A 72 4.72 0.11 -5.57
C THR A 72 3.39 -0.56 -5.90
N VAL A 73 2.76 -0.20 -7.02
CA VAL A 73 1.50 -0.77 -7.49
C VAL A 73 1.64 -2.26 -7.78
N ASN A 74 2.68 -2.65 -8.51
CA ASN A 74 2.92 -4.06 -8.86
C ASN A 74 3.15 -4.90 -7.61
N SER A 75 3.88 -4.35 -6.64
CA SER A 75 4.10 -4.96 -5.33
C SER A 75 2.78 -5.15 -4.56
N LEU A 76 1.88 -4.16 -4.58
CA LEU A 76 0.54 -4.26 -3.98
C LEU A 76 -0.31 -5.32 -4.67
N LEU A 77 -0.37 -5.32 -6.00
CA LEU A 77 -1.16 -6.27 -6.79
C LEU A 77 -0.73 -7.72 -6.52
N ALA A 78 0.58 -7.98 -6.43
CA ALA A 78 1.12 -9.29 -6.06
C ALA A 78 0.67 -9.77 -4.67
N LYS A 79 0.22 -8.85 -3.81
CA LYS A 79 -0.28 -9.11 -2.45
C LYS A 79 -1.80 -8.93 -2.32
N GLY A 80 -2.52 -8.89 -3.43
CA GLY A 80 -3.98 -8.71 -3.43
C GLY A 80 -4.44 -7.31 -3.01
N GLY A 81 -3.60 -6.30 -3.21
CA GLY A 81 -3.87 -4.90 -2.87
C GLY A 81 -3.50 -4.50 -1.44
N GLU A 82 -2.84 -5.39 -0.69
CA GLU A 82 -2.39 -5.10 0.67
C GLU A 82 -0.92 -4.62 0.69
N PRO A 83 -0.63 -3.44 1.27
CA PRO A 83 0.75 -3.00 1.42
C PRO A 83 1.48 -3.85 2.45
N ASP A 84 2.72 -4.21 2.12
CA ASP A 84 3.70 -4.55 3.15
C ASP A 84 4.25 -3.29 3.86
N ILE A 85 5.19 -3.48 4.77
CA ILE A 85 5.80 -2.37 5.50
C ILE A 85 6.59 -1.45 4.56
N ALA A 86 7.30 -2.00 3.57
CA ALA A 86 8.04 -1.21 2.59
C ALA A 86 7.11 -0.41 1.66
N ASP A 87 6.08 -1.05 1.13
CA ASP A 87 5.03 -0.43 0.32
C ASP A 87 4.37 0.72 1.11
N SER A 88 4.05 0.49 2.39
CA SER A 88 3.46 1.51 3.27
C SER A 88 4.35 2.75 3.42
N MET A 89 5.66 2.58 3.41
CA MET A 89 6.63 3.68 3.45
C MET A 89 6.71 4.38 2.10
N ALA A 90 6.83 3.62 1.00
CA ALA A 90 6.87 4.14 -0.37
C ALA A 90 5.61 4.97 -0.70
N MET A 91 4.42 4.46 -0.36
CA MET A 91 3.16 5.17 -0.48
C MET A 91 3.09 6.43 0.40
N GLY A 92 3.78 6.43 1.55
CA GLY A 92 3.90 7.61 2.40
C GLY A 92 4.75 8.72 1.77
N VAL A 93 5.62 8.38 0.81
CA VAL A 93 6.50 9.30 0.10
C VAL A 93 5.87 9.78 -1.20
N ALA A 94 5.43 8.85 -2.07
CA ALA A 94 4.83 9.19 -3.36
C ALA A 94 3.38 9.70 -3.26
N GLY A 95 2.74 9.49 -2.10
CA GLY A 95 1.33 9.77 -1.87
C GLY A 95 0.46 8.51 -2.04
N ARG A 96 -0.48 8.31 -1.11
CA ARG A 96 -1.32 7.10 -1.07
C ARG A 96 -2.38 7.07 -2.16
N ILE A 97 -3.00 8.22 -2.42
CA ILE A 97 -4.08 8.37 -3.41
C ILE A 97 -3.63 8.00 -4.83
N PRO A 98 -2.53 8.57 -5.37
CA PRO A 98 -2.11 8.22 -6.73
C PRO A 98 -1.76 6.74 -6.86
N VAL A 99 -1.09 6.14 -5.86
CA VAL A 99 -0.78 4.71 -5.85
C VAL A 99 -2.05 3.85 -5.86
N TYR A 100 -3.02 4.14 -4.99
CA TYR A 100 -4.26 3.36 -4.96
C TYR A 100 -5.12 3.53 -6.22
N ASN A 101 -5.21 4.74 -6.77
CA ASN A 101 -5.93 4.98 -8.02
C ASN A 101 -5.30 4.18 -9.17
N ARG A 102 -3.97 4.25 -9.29
CA ARG A 102 -3.24 3.52 -10.32
C ARG A 102 -3.34 2.01 -10.17
N MET A 103 -3.28 1.51 -8.93
CA MET A 103 -3.49 0.10 -8.62
C MET A 103 -4.87 -0.39 -9.03
N ARG A 104 -5.92 0.40 -8.78
CA ARG A 104 -7.29 0.05 -9.18
C ARG A 104 -7.46 0.01 -10.69
N GLU A 105 -7.01 1.06 -11.38
CA GLU A 105 -7.04 1.13 -12.83
C GLU A 105 -6.33 -0.08 -13.46
N LYS A 106 -5.14 -0.43 -12.95
CA LYS A 106 -4.38 -1.58 -13.41
C LYS A 106 -5.08 -2.91 -13.12
N ALA A 107 -5.63 -3.07 -11.92
CA ALA A 107 -6.39 -4.26 -11.56
C ALA A 107 -7.64 -4.45 -12.44
N GLU A 108 -8.34 -3.36 -12.76
CA GLU A 108 -9.51 -3.38 -13.66
C GLU A 108 -9.10 -3.75 -15.09
N ASN A 109 -8.04 -3.13 -15.62
CA ASN A 109 -7.53 -3.40 -16.96
C ASN A 109 -7.01 -4.85 -17.12
N GLU A 110 -6.38 -5.40 -16.09
CA GLU A 110 -5.80 -6.75 -16.11
C GLU A 110 -6.77 -7.83 -15.59
N GLY A 111 -7.97 -7.46 -15.16
CA GLY A 111 -8.97 -8.39 -14.61
C GLY A 111 -8.57 -9.04 -13.28
N LEU A 112 -7.69 -8.39 -12.50
CA LEU A 112 -7.19 -8.91 -11.23
C LEU A 112 -8.19 -8.64 -10.09
N LYS A 113 -8.47 -9.68 -9.29
CA LYS A 113 -9.31 -9.55 -8.09
C LYS A 113 -8.49 -9.00 -6.92
N LEU A 114 -8.83 -7.80 -6.47
CA LEU A 114 -8.31 -7.21 -5.22
C LEU A 114 -9.01 -7.80 -3.99
N ASN A 115 -8.32 -7.87 -2.86
CA ASN A 115 -8.93 -8.24 -1.59
C ASN A 115 -10.03 -7.23 -1.21
N LEU A 116 -11.09 -7.71 -0.55
CA LEU A 116 -12.28 -6.93 -0.20
C LEU A 116 -11.95 -5.56 0.45
N LEU A 117 -10.96 -5.50 1.36
CA LEU A 117 -10.56 -4.25 2.01
C LEU A 117 -9.76 -3.28 1.12
N ALA A 118 -9.07 -3.77 0.09
CA ALA A 118 -8.44 -2.92 -0.92
C ALA A 118 -9.46 -2.38 -1.94
N ASN A 119 -10.60 -3.06 -2.06
CA ASN A 119 -11.75 -2.68 -2.88
C ASN A 119 -12.72 -1.69 -2.22
N PHE A 120 -12.60 -1.42 -0.92
CA PHE A 120 -13.47 -0.46 -0.25
C PHE A 120 -13.14 0.98 -0.69
N GLY A 121 -14.13 1.65 -1.30
CA GLY A 121 -14.03 3.04 -1.77
C GLY A 121 -14.07 3.22 -3.29
N GLY A 122 -14.51 2.23 -4.06
CA GLY A 122 -14.79 2.35 -5.49
C GLY A 122 -16.27 2.70 -5.78
N ILE A 123 -16.56 3.03 -7.05
CA ILE A 123 -17.92 3.35 -7.53
C ILE A 123 -18.92 2.23 -7.21
N GLY A 124 -18.49 0.96 -7.27
CA GLY A 124 -19.37 -0.18 -6.93
C GLY A 124 -19.87 -0.18 -5.47
N THR A 125 -19.04 0.27 -4.52
CA THR A 125 -19.47 0.42 -3.12
C THR A 125 -20.48 1.57 -2.99
N VAL A 126 -20.26 2.67 -3.71
CA VAL A 126 -21.19 3.81 -3.75
C VAL A 126 -22.54 3.39 -4.34
N ILE A 127 -22.55 2.66 -5.47
CA ILE A 127 -23.78 2.18 -6.11
C ILE A 127 -24.59 1.28 -5.16
N MET A 128 -23.93 0.33 -4.48
CA MET A 128 -24.63 -0.53 -3.51
C MET A 128 -25.21 0.26 -2.33
N LEU A 129 -24.49 1.28 -1.86
CA LEU A 129 -24.91 2.10 -0.72
C LEU A 129 -26.08 3.01 -1.10
N VAL A 130 -26.02 3.65 -2.27
CA VAL A 130 -27.14 4.42 -2.83
C VAL A 130 -28.35 3.52 -3.05
N GLY A 131 -28.18 2.37 -3.71
CA GLY A 131 -29.27 1.42 -3.94
C GLY A 131 -29.93 0.94 -2.65
N GLY A 132 -29.14 0.66 -1.61
CA GLY A 132 -29.64 0.30 -0.28
C GLY A 132 -30.45 1.42 0.39
N ILE A 133 -29.94 2.66 0.37
CA ILE A 133 -30.65 3.82 0.92
C ILE A 133 -31.97 4.07 0.16
N THR A 134 -31.93 4.05 -1.17
CA THR A 134 -33.12 4.26 -2.00
C THR A 134 -34.20 3.20 -1.72
N ALA A 135 -33.81 1.93 -1.56
CA ALA A 135 -34.73 0.85 -1.22
C ALA A 135 -35.39 1.05 0.16
N ILE A 136 -34.63 1.52 1.16
CA ILE A 136 -35.16 1.83 2.50
C ILE A 136 -36.16 2.98 2.44
N ILE A 137 -35.84 4.06 1.72
CA ILE A 137 -36.74 5.21 1.57
C ILE A 137 -38.05 4.79 0.89
N LEU A 138 -37.96 4.01 -0.20
CA LEU A 138 -39.15 3.50 -0.89
C LEU A 138 -39.99 2.60 0.02
N TYR A 139 -39.36 1.73 0.81
CA TYR A 139 -40.07 0.89 1.78
C TYR A 139 -40.79 1.70 2.87
N LEU A 140 -40.16 2.79 3.34
CA LEU A 140 -40.77 3.68 4.34
C LEU A 140 -41.90 4.54 3.77
N LEU A 141 -41.83 4.93 2.49
CA LEU A 141 -42.89 5.69 1.80
C LEU A 141 -44.06 4.81 1.34
N ALA A 142 -43.82 3.52 1.09
CA ALA A 142 -44.84 2.56 0.72
C ALA A 142 -45.67 2.05 1.92
N LYS A 143 -45.36 2.52 3.13
CA LYS A 143 -46.00 2.12 4.38
C LYS A 143 -46.75 3.31 4.99
#